data_AF-A0A7V0SEB7-F1
#
_entry.id   AF-A0A7V0SEB7-F1
#
_cell.length_a   1.000
_cell.length_b   1.000
_cell.length_c   1.000
_cell.angle_alpha   90.00
_cell.angle_beta   90.00
_cell.angle_gamma   90.00
#
_symmetry.space_group_name_H-M   'P 1'
#
loop_
_entity.id
_entity.type
_entity.pdbx_description
1 polymer ?
#
loop_
_entity_poly.entity_id
_entity_poly.type
_entity_poly.pdbx_seq_one_letter_code
_entity_poly.pdbx_strand_id
1 'polypeptide(L)'
;MKSLLKTTVLICLLFILSCAVTGKPPAPAPDPYWNELARFLAGIPGGPESVFKRFETLDFYRNHTDSMNKFWNRVQRETIELIKPWRGQYIESRAEAGTAFYPFS
;
A
#
# COMPACT_ATOMS: atom_id res chain seq x y z
N MET A 1 34.59 41.08 -21.92
CA MET A 1 33.76 40.03 -22.55
C MET A 1 34.05 38.61 -22.05
N LYS A 2 35.31 38.16 -21.88
CA LYS A 2 35.64 36.80 -21.39
C LYS A 2 35.16 36.47 -19.96
N SER A 3 35.02 37.48 -19.09
CA SER A 3 34.52 37.33 -17.71
C SER A 3 33.01 37.08 -17.69
N LEU A 4 32.23 37.79 -18.51
CA LEU A 4 30.77 37.64 -18.58
C LEU A 4 30.35 36.25 -19.08
N LEU A 5 31.05 35.71 -20.09
CA LEU A 5 30.77 34.37 -20.63
C LEU A 5 31.02 33.25 -19.60
N LYS A 6 32.04 33.39 -18.74
CA LYS A 6 32.33 32.42 -17.66
C LYS A 6 31.25 32.42 -16.59
N THR A 7 30.74 33.59 -16.21
CA THR A 7 29.60 33.72 -15.28
C THR A 7 28.33 33.09 -15.84
N THR A 8 28.03 33.28 -17.13
CA THR A 8 26.82 32.70 -17.73
C THR A 8 26.90 31.17 -17.78
N VAL A 9 28.07 30.60 -18.12
CA VAL A 9 28.26 29.14 -18.12
C VAL A 9 28.18 28.55 -16.71
N LEU A 10 28.73 29.23 -15.70
CA LEU A 10 28.63 28.81 -14.30
C LEU A 10 27.18 28.83 -13.78
N ILE A 11 26.40 29.84 -14.16
CA ILE A 11 24.98 29.94 -13.79
C ILE A 11 24.16 28.83 -14.47
N CYS A 12 24.41 28.53 -15.74
CA CYS A 12 23.73 27.43 -16.42
C CYS A 12 24.06 26.06 -15.81
N LEU A 13 25.32 25.81 -15.42
CA LEU A 13 25.71 24.56 -14.74
C LEU A 13 25.06 24.42 -13.36
N LEU A 14 24.93 25.50 -12.60
CA LEU A 14 24.23 25.50 -11.31
C LEU A 14 22.73 25.25 -11.45
N PHE A 15 22.10 25.77 -12.51
CA PHE A 15 20.69 25.52 -12.80
C PHE A 15 20.40 24.06 -13.17
N ILE A 16 21.28 23.43 -13.95
CA ILE A 16 21.11 22.02 -14.35
C ILE A 16 21.26 21.09 -13.13
N LEU A 17 22.18 21.40 -12.20
CA LEU A 17 22.36 20.62 -10.98
C LEU A 17 21.17 20.73 -10.02
N SER A 18 20.48 21.87 -10.00
CA SER A 18 19.31 22.11 -9.14
C SER A 18 18.06 21.34 -9.60
N CYS A 19 17.95 20.96 -10.86
CA CYS A 19 16.82 20.18 -11.37
C CYS A 19 16.90 18.68 -11.06
N ALA A 20 18.08 18.14 -10.70
CA ALA A 20 18.23 16.72 -10.40
C ALA A 20 17.76 16.31 -9.00
N VAL A 21 17.43 17.28 -8.12
CA VAL A 21 17.11 17.07 -6.69
C VAL A 21 15.63 17.37 -6.39
N THR A 22 14.72 17.14 -7.34
CA THR A 22 13.26 17.32 -7.12
C THR A 22 12.48 16.01 -7.08
N GLY A 23 13.14 14.90 -6.76
CA GLY A 23 12.44 13.67 -6.37
C GLY A 23 11.99 13.78 -4.91
N LYS A 24 10.68 13.72 -4.64
CA LYS A 24 10.17 13.54 -3.27
C LYS A 24 10.87 12.30 -2.68
N PRO A 25 11.48 12.37 -1.48
CA PRO A 25 12.07 11.19 -0.88
C PRO A 25 10.97 10.12 -0.75
N PRO A 26 11.29 8.84 -1.02
CA PRO A 26 10.31 7.77 -0.85
C PRO A 26 9.75 7.86 0.57
N ALA A 27 8.44 7.68 0.70
CA ALA A 27 7.83 7.60 2.03
C ALA A 27 8.56 6.52 2.84
N PRO A 28 8.78 6.74 4.15
CA PRO A 28 9.35 5.70 4.98
C PRO A 28 8.50 4.44 4.85
N ALA A 29 9.16 3.28 4.83
CA ALA A 29 8.45 2.01 4.83
C ALA A 29 7.48 1.99 6.03
N PRO A 30 6.20 1.61 5.83
CA PRO A 30 5.26 1.49 6.94
C PRO A 30 5.82 0.55 8.00
N ASP A 31 5.61 0.89 9.27
CA ASP A 31 5.98 0.01 10.38
C ASP A 31 5.32 -1.37 10.19
N PRO A 32 6.12 -2.47 10.07
CA PRO A 32 5.59 -3.80 9.86
C PRO A 32 4.58 -4.23 10.92
N TYR A 33 4.67 -3.69 12.14
CA TYR A 33 3.78 -4.02 13.25
C TYR A 33 2.30 -3.87 12.88
N TRP A 34 1.91 -2.77 12.22
CA TRP A 34 0.51 -2.50 11.91
C TRP A 34 -0.06 -3.45 10.86
N ASN A 35 0.76 -3.80 9.86
CA ASN A 35 0.37 -4.77 8.86
C ASN A 35 0.23 -6.17 9.46
N GLU A 36 1.13 -6.54 10.37
CA GLU A 36 1.07 -7.81 11.09
C GLU A 36 -0.12 -7.87 12.05
N LEU A 37 -0.45 -6.76 12.74
CA LEU A 37 -1.64 -6.66 13.58
C LEU A 37 -2.92 -6.80 12.76
N ALA A 38 -3.00 -6.11 11.62
CA ALA A 38 -4.16 -6.20 10.72
C ALA A 38 -4.36 -7.63 10.21
N ARG A 39 -3.28 -8.32 9.82
CA ARG A 39 -3.32 -9.74 9.44
C ARG A 39 -3.82 -10.61 10.58
N PHE A 40 -3.24 -10.45 11.77
CA PHE A 40 -3.63 -11.21 12.95
C PHE A 40 -5.12 -11.06 13.29
N LEU A 41 -5.62 -9.82 13.31
CA LEU A 41 -7.05 -9.55 13.55
C LEU A 41 -7.94 -10.13 12.44
N ALA A 42 -7.48 -10.08 11.18
CA ALA A 42 -8.18 -10.65 10.04
C ALA A 42 -8.15 -12.19 9.99
N GLY A 43 -7.46 -12.87 10.93
CA GLY A 43 -7.27 -14.33 10.93
C GLY A 43 -6.28 -14.80 9.85
N ILE A 44 -5.42 -13.91 9.35
CA ILE A 44 -4.41 -14.21 8.35
C ILE A 44 -3.07 -14.44 9.07
N PRO A 45 -2.37 -15.56 8.82
CA PRO A 45 -1.06 -15.81 9.41
C PRO A 45 -0.05 -14.70 9.07
N GLY A 46 0.64 -14.23 10.09
CA GLY A 46 1.74 -13.28 9.99
C GLY A 46 3.07 -13.95 9.61
N GLY A 47 4.06 -13.10 9.37
CA GLY A 47 5.44 -13.51 9.10
C GLY A 47 6.08 -14.23 10.30
N PRO A 48 7.20 -14.95 10.09
CA PRO A 48 7.91 -15.65 11.17
C PRO A 48 8.39 -14.69 12.28
N GLU A 49 8.78 -13.47 11.92
CA GLU A 49 9.23 -12.42 12.84
C GLU A 49 8.08 -11.64 13.49
N SER A 50 6.83 -12.02 13.23
CA SER A 50 5.67 -11.32 13.78
C SER A 50 5.59 -11.51 15.29
N VAL A 51 5.42 -10.40 16.02
CA VAL A 51 5.18 -10.44 17.48
C VAL A 51 3.92 -11.24 17.83
N PHE A 52 3.01 -11.42 16.87
CA PHE A 52 1.78 -12.18 17.05
C PHE A 52 1.93 -13.68 16.78
N LYS A 53 3.07 -14.12 16.21
CA LYS A 53 3.27 -15.49 15.72
C LYS A 53 3.04 -16.55 16.78
N ARG A 54 3.45 -16.25 18.02
CA ARG A 54 3.28 -17.15 19.18
C ARG A 54 1.82 -17.44 19.52
N PHE A 55 0.89 -16.54 19.16
CA PHE A 55 -0.53 -16.72 19.42
C PHE A 55 -1.21 -17.57 18.35
N GLU A 56 -0.61 -17.68 17.16
CA GLU A 56 -1.18 -18.47 16.05
C GLU A 56 -1.23 -19.97 16.34
N THR A 57 -0.42 -20.44 17.29
CA THR A 57 -0.39 -21.84 17.70
C THR A 57 -1.51 -22.21 18.68
N LEU A 58 -2.20 -21.21 19.24
CA LEU A 58 -3.20 -21.41 20.28
C LEU A 58 -4.54 -21.81 19.65
N ASP A 59 -5.23 -22.77 20.27
CA ASP A 59 -6.49 -23.31 19.73
C ASP A 59 -7.57 -22.24 19.56
N PHE A 60 -7.61 -21.24 20.45
CA PHE A 60 -8.56 -20.13 20.31
C PHE A 60 -8.31 -19.33 19.02
N TYR A 61 -7.04 -19.15 18.63
CA TYR A 61 -6.71 -18.41 17.42
C TYR A 61 -7.02 -19.22 16.16
N ARG A 62 -6.85 -20.54 16.22
CA ARG A 62 -7.30 -21.45 15.15
C ARG A 62 -8.80 -21.34 14.93
N ASN A 63 -9.59 -21.36 16.00
CA ASN A 63 -11.05 -21.17 15.92
C ASN A 63 -11.44 -19.78 15.40
N HIS A 64 -10.70 -18.74 15.80
CA HIS A 64 -10.85 -17.38 15.25
C HIS A 64 -10.59 -17.36 13.73
N THR A 65 -9.49 -17.97 13.29
CA THR A 65 -9.11 -18.07 11.87
C THR A 65 -10.21 -18.76 11.06
N ASP A 66 -10.77 -19.87 11.55
CA ASP A 66 -11.88 -20.56 10.89
C ASP A 66 -13.14 -19.67 10.78
N SER A 67 -13.41 -18.88 11.81
CA SER A 67 -14.53 -17.94 11.81
C SER A 67 -14.32 -16.79 10.82
N MET A 68 -13.10 -16.25 10.77
CA MET A 68 -12.72 -15.21 9.81
C MET A 68 -12.75 -15.74 8.37
N ASN A 69 -12.29 -16.96 8.13
CA ASN A 69 -12.36 -17.58 6.80
C ASN A 69 -13.80 -17.70 6.32
N LYS A 70 -14.74 -18.11 7.19
CA LYS A 70 -16.17 -18.14 6.85
C LYS A 70 -16.72 -16.74 6.53
N PHE A 71 -16.33 -15.74 7.33
CA PHE A 71 -16.72 -14.35 7.11
C PHE A 71 -16.20 -13.82 5.76
N TRP A 72 -14.90 -13.98 5.48
CA TRP A 72 -14.31 -13.51 4.23
C TRP A 72 -14.88 -14.21 3.01
N ASN A 73 -15.13 -15.52 3.10
CA ASN A 73 -15.82 -16.26 2.03
C ASN A 73 -17.22 -15.71 1.76
N ARG A 74 -17.94 -15.31 2.81
CA ARG A 74 -19.25 -14.66 2.70
C ARG A 74 -19.13 -13.30 2.03
N VAL A 75 -18.23 -12.44 2.49
CA VAL A 75 -17.96 -11.11 1.90
C VAL A 75 -17.58 -11.24 0.42
N GLN A 76 -16.73 -12.21 0.09
CA GLN A 76 -16.32 -12.47 -1.30
C GLN A 76 -17.55 -12.75 -2.17
N ARG A 77 -18.37 -13.74 -1.78
CA ARG A 77 -19.50 -14.22 -2.57
C ARG A 77 -20.66 -13.22 -2.62
N GLU A 78 -21.00 -12.61 -1.49
CA GLU A 78 -22.21 -11.80 -1.32
C GLU A 78 -21.98 -10.31 -1.54
N THR A 79 -20.73 -9.88 -1.70
CA THR A 79 -20.41 -8.46 -1.90
C THR A 79 -19.41 -8.27 -3.03
N ILE A 80 -18.20 -8.82 -2.91
CA ILE A 80 -17.11 -8.52 -3.85
C ILE A 80 -17.43 -9.03 -5.25
N GLU A 81 -17.88 -10.28 -5.40
CA GLU A 81 -18.21 -10.84 -6.71
C GLU A 81 -19.45 -10.18 -7.34
N LEU A 82 -20.37 -9.62 -6.54
CA LEU A 82 -21.51 -8.86 -7.07
C LEU A 82 -21.09 -7.50 -7.63
N ILE A 83 -20.18 -6.79 -6.95
CA ILE A 83 -19.76 -5.45 -7.37
C ILE A 83 -18.67 -5.47 -8.44
N LYS A 84 -17.92 -6.57 -8.54
CA LYS A 84 -16.77 -6.69 -9.45
C LYS A 84 -17.10 -6.43 -10.94
N PRO A 85 -18.21 -6.94 -11.52
CA PRO A 85 -18.58 -6.63 -12.91
C PRO A 85 -18.90 -5.14 -13.11
N TRP A 86 -19.68 -4.54 -12.20
CA TRP A 86 -19.98 -3.12 -12.23
C TRP A 86 -18.69 -2.29 -12.14
N ARG A 87 -17.81 -2.60 -11.19
CA ARG A 87 -16.52 -1.90 -11.05
C ARG A 87 -15.71 -1.97 -12.34
N GLY A 88 -15.59 -3.15 -12.95
CA GLY A 88 -14.85 -3.31 -14.21
C GLY A 88 -15.45 -2.56 -15.39
N GLN A 89 -16.76 -2.30 -15.38
CA GLN A 89 -17.45 -1.57 -16.44
C GLN A 89 -17.36 -0.04 -16.26
N TYR A 90 -17.37 0.44 -15.03
CA TYR A 90 -17.59 1.87 -14.73
C TYR A 90 -16.42 2.59 -14.06
N ILE A 91 -15.47 1.87 -13.46
CA ILE A 91 -14.27 2.48 -12.87
C ILE A 91 -13.13 2.39 -13.88
N GLU A 92 -12.60 3.54 -14.30
CA GLU A 92 -11.45 3.62 -15.20
C GLU A 92 -10.21 2.98 -14.56
N SER A 93 -9.43 2.21 -15.33
CA SER A 93 -8.24 1.51 -14.84
C SER A 93 -7.17 2.43 -14.22
N ARG A 94 -7.18 3.73 -14.57
CA ARG A 94 -6.27 4.72 -14.00
C ARG A 94 -6.57 5.05 -12.54
N ALA A 95 -7.75 4.68 -12.07
CA ALA A 95 -8.18 4.79 -10.69
C ALA A 95 -7.71 3.61 -9.81
N GLU A 96 -7.15 2.56 -10.42
CA GLU A 96 -6.68 1.34 -9.72
C GLU A 96 -5.44 1.59 -8.85
N ALA A 97 -4.68 2.67 -9.10
CA ALA A 97 -3.48 2.99 -8.35
C ALA A 97 -3.80 3.82 -7.09
N GLY A 98 -4.25 3.14 -6.04
CA GLY A 98 -4.24 3.69 -4.67
C GLY A 98 -5.36 4.66 -4.30
N THR A 99 -6.45 4.71 -5.09
CA THR A 99 -7.64 5.48 -4.72
C THR A 99 -8.71 4.53 -4.17
N ALA A 100 -9.05 4.68 -2.88
CA ALA A 100 -10.18 3.99 -2.29
C ALA A 100 -11.49 4.63 -2.79
N PHE A 101 -12.38 3.84 -3.38
CA PHE A 101 -13.69 4.32 -3.85
C PHE A 101 -14.77 3.99 -2.83
N TYR A 102 -15.07 4.96 -1.96
CA TYR A 102 -16.23 4.90 -1.06
C TYR A 102 -17.54 5.01 -1.86
N PRO A 103 -18.60 4.23 -1.56
CA PRO A 103 -18.79 3.37 -0.38
C PRO A 103 -18.39 1.90 -0.56
N PHE A 104 -17.73 1.52 -1.67
CA PHE A 104 -17.46 0.12 -2.03
C PHE A 104 -16.05 -0.38 -1.69
N SER A 105 -15.27 0.44 -0.97
CA SER A 105 -13.96 0.12 -0.40
C SER A 105 -14.05 -0.32 1.05
#